data_AF-A0A2V9X958-F1
#
_entry.id   AF-A0A2V9X958-F1
#
_cell.length_a   1.000
_cell.length_b   1.000
_cell.length_c   1.000
_cell.angle_alpha   90.00
_cell.angle_beta   90.00
_cell.angle_gamma   90.00
#
_symmetry.space_group_name_H-M   'P 1'
#
loop_
_entity.id
_entity.type
_entity.pdbx_description
1 polymer ?
#
loop_
_entity_poly.entity_id
_entity_poly.type
_entity_poly.pdbx_seq_one_letter_code
_entity_poly.pdbx_strand_id
1 'polypeptide(L)'
;MEKPQSPRINRFVVPVTVLLTFISFWRAAAIILADLGSSAYYVGGITSEAHELGARAAELVDSVDEERAAFIKTYFHAEWPNRSLYHAMINTDLGEETVIQAILSFIQRTSATQIASD
;
A
#
# COMPACT_ATOMS: atom_id res chain seq x y z
N MET A 1 -35.71 -27.02 6.74
CA MET A 1 -34.83 -26.73 5.58
C MET A 1 -33.92 -25.59 6.01
N GLU A 2 -32.76 -25.93 6.56
CA GLU A 2 -31.83 -24.94 7.10
C GLU A 2 -31.02 -24.33 5.95
N LYS A 3 -31.03 -22.99 5.84
CA LYS A 3 -30.34 -22.27 4.77
C LYS A 3 -28.83 -22.33 5.07
N PRO A 4 -27.96 -22.77 4.15
CA PRO A 4 -26.54 -22.90 4.44
C PRO A 4 -25.99 -21.53 4.83
N GLN A 5 -25.51 -21.40 6.06
CA GLN A 5 -24.83 -20.20 6.53
C GLN A 5 -23.62 -19.98 5.64
N SER A 6 -23.63 -18.88 4.90
CA SER A 6 -22.53 -18.49 4.02
C SER A 6 -21.25 -18.46 4.87
N PRO A 7 -20.19 -19.20 4.50
CA PRO A 7 -19.00 -19.27 5.33
C PRO A 7 -18.46 -17.85 5.50
N ARG A 8 -18.19 -17.45 6.76
CA ARG A 8 -17.68 -16.12 7.14
C ARG A 8 -16.49 -15.66 6.28
N ILE A 9 -15.78 -16.61 5.67
CA ILE A 9 -14.72 -16.46 4.68
C ILE A 9 -15.13 -15.55 3.51
N ASN A 10 -16.35 -15.68 2.94
CA ASN A 10 -16.79 -14.83 1.82
C ASN A 10 -16.90 -13.34 2.18
N ARG A 11 -17.11 -13.02 3.47
CA ARG A 11 -17.19 -11.62 3.93
C ARG A 11 -15.85 -10.91 3.85
N PHE A 12 -14.73 -11.64 3.95
CA PHE A 12 -13.40 -11.05 4.00
C PHE A 12 -12.58 -11.31 2.74
N VAL A 13 -12.70 -12.50 2.15
CA VAL A 13 -11.92 -12.87 0.97
C VAL A 13 -12.32 -12.03 -0.24
N VAL A 14 -13.61 -11.88 -0.53
CA VAL A 14 -14.03 -11.13 -1.73
C VAL A 14 -13.61 -9.64 -1.65
N PRO A 15 -13.84 -8.90 -0.55
CA PRO A 15 -13.38 -7.52 -0.45
C PRO A 15 -11.86 -7.38 -0.44
N VAL A 16 -11.13 -8.27 0.26
CA VAL A 16 -9.65 -8.23 0.26
C VAL A 16 -9.09 -8.51 -1.12
N THR A 17 -9.63 -9.48 -1.85
CA THR A 17 -9.16 -9.79 -3.21
C THR A 17 -9.43 -8.63 -4.17
N VAL A 18 -10.61 -7.99 -4.08
CA VAL A 18 -10.91 -6.79 -4.89
C VAL A 18 -9.99 -5.63 -4.51
N LEU A 19 -9.79 -5.38 -3.22
CA LEU A 19 -8.88 -4.34 -2.71
C LEU A 19 -7.44 -4.58 -3.17
N LEU A 20 -6.93 -5.81 -3.06
CA LEU A 20 -5.59 -6.19 -3.49
C LEU A 20 -5.43 -6.08 -5.01
N THR A 21 -6.45 -6.42 -5.78
CA THR A 21 -6.45 -6.25 -7.25
C THR A 21 -6.38 -4.77 -7.62
N PHE A 22 -7.13 -3.94 -6.91
CA PHE A 22 -7.12 -2.49 -7.10
C PHE A 22 -5.77 -1.86 -6.73
N ILE A 23 -5.17 -2.26 -5.59
CA ILE A 23 -3.82 -1.82 -5.18
C ILE A 23 -2.76 -2.27 -6.20
N SER A 24 -2.88 -3.48 -6.75
CA SER A 24 -1.94 -4.02 -7.75
C SER A 24 -1.99 -3.23 -9.05
N PHE A 25 -3.18 -2.83 -9.50
CA PHE A 25 -3.36 -1.97 -10.67
C PHE A 25 -2.68 -0.62 -10.49
N TRP A 26 -2.91 0.06 -9.37
CA TRP A 26 -2.29 1.36 -9.07
C TRP A 26 -0.77 1.28 -8.94
N ARG A 27 -0.24 0.21 -8.32
CA ARG A 27 1.20 -0.03 -8.26
C ARG A 27 1.80 -0.27 -9.64
N ALA A 28 1.13 -1.05 -10.48
CA ALA A 28 1.59 -1.29 -11.85
C ALA A 28 1.59 0.00 -12.68
N ALA A 29 0.54 0.82 -12.57
CA ALA A 29 0.46 2.12 -13.23
C ALA A 29 1.58 3.07 -12.78
N ALA A 30 1.89 3.12 -11.48
CA ALA A 30 2.98 3.94 -10.95
C ALA A 30 4.35 3.49 -11.46
N ILE A 31 4.61 2.17 -11.55
CA ILE A 31 5.86 1.63 -12.11
C ILE A 31 5.98 1.99 -13.59
N ILE A 32 4.90 1.83 -14.37
CA ILE A 32 4.88 2.17 -15.79
C ILE A 32 5.12 3.68 -15.99
N LEU A 33 4.49 4.53 -15.17
CA LEU A 33 4.72 5.99 -15.18
C LEU A 33 6.17 6.35 -14.83
N ALA A 34 6.77 5.68 -13.83
CA ALA A 34 8.16 5.89 -13.47
C ALA A 34 9.12 5.44 -14.59
N ASP A 35 8.83 4.33 -15.25
CA ASP A 35 9.60 3.80 -16.38
C ASP A 35 9.51 4.71 -17.63
N LEU A 36 8.31 5.25 -17.89
CA LEU A 36 8.07 6.26 -18.94
C LEU A 36 8.76 7.59 -18.62
N GLY A 37 8.68 8.07 -17.36
CA GLY A 37 9.32 9.30 -16.92
C GLY A 37 10.85 9.22 -16.95
N SER A 38 11.41 8.07 -16.57
CA SER A 38 12.84 7.76 -16.71
C SER A 38 13.24 7.76 -18.19
N SER A 39 12.47 7.09 -19.06
CA SER A 39 12.76 7.06 -20.50
C SER A 39 12.67 8.45 -21.15
N ALA A 40 11.73 9.29 -20.72
CA ALA A 40 11.63 10.69 -21.13
C ALA A 40 12.84 11.53 -20.65
N TYR A 41 13.36 11.27 -19.45
CA TYR A 41 14.55 11.91 -18.91
C TYR A 41 15.83 11.61 -19.73
N TYR A 42 15.93 10.42 -20.36
CA TYR A 42 17.13 10.01 -21.11
C TYR A 42 17.08 10.28 -22.62
N VAL A 43 15.90 10.43 -23.25
CA VAL A 43 15.75 10.50 -24.73
C VAL A 43 15.67 11.93 -25.31
N GLY A 44 15.33 12.97 -24.53
CA GLY A 44 15.33 14.35 -25.04
C GLY A 44 15.20 15.40 -23.93
N GLY A 45 15.90 16.54 -24.04
CA GLY A 45 15.82 17.69 -23.11
C GLY A 45 14.37 18.15 -22.88
N ILE A 46 13.99 18.79 -21.77
CA ILE A 46 14.36 20.16 -21.36
C ILE A 46 14.12 20.28 -19.84
N THR A 47 14.97 20.99 -19.11
CA THR A 47 14.94 21.13 -17.62
C THR A 47 13.59 21.59 -17.01
N SER A 48 12.67 22.11 -17.82
CA SER A 48 11.33 22.57 -17.42
C SER A 48 10.26 21.48 -17.40
N GLU A 49 10.24 20.56 -18.37
CA GLU A 49 9.23 19.48 -18.43
C GLU A 49 9.47 18.39 -17.38
N ALA A 50 10.74 18.12 -17.04
CA ALA A 50 11.07 17.18 -15.97
C ALA A 50 10.60 17.68 -14.59
N HIS A 51 10.67 18.99 -14.34
CA HIS A 51 10.16 19.60 -13.12
C HIS A 51 8.63 19.54 -13.06
N GLU A 52 7.95 19.79 -14.18
CA GLU A 52 6.49 19.67 -14.29
C GLU A 52 6.02 18.23 -14.11
N LEU A 53 6.72 17.26 -14.70
CA LEU A 53 6.43 15.84 -14.53
C LEU A 53 6.63 15.40 -13.06
N GLY A 54 7.69 15.86 -12.41
CA GLY A 54 7.93 15.62 -10.99
C GLY A 54 6.83 16.21 -10.10
N ALA A 55 6.41 17.45 -10.37
CA ALA A 55 5.30 18.09 -9.67
C ALA A 55 3.98 17.33 -9.87
N ARG A 56 3.70 16.87 -11.09
CA ARG A 56 2.52 16.07 -11.41
C ARG A 56 2.55 14.69 -10.77
N ALA A 57 3.72 14.07 -10.68
CA ALA A 57 3.90 12.81 -9.95
C ALA A 57 3.62 12.99 -8.45
N ALA A 58 4.06 14.10 -7.85
CA ALA A 58 3.76 14.42 -6.46
C ALA A 58 2.26 14.64 -6.24
N GLU A 59 1.60 15.42 -7.11
CA GLU A 59 0.15 15.65 -7.06
C GLU A 59 -0.65 14.35 -7.19
N LEU A 60 -0.21 13.44 -8.06
CA LEU A 60 -0.82 12.11 -8.20
C LEU A 60 -0.66 11.25 -6.93
N VAL A 61 0.48 11.34 -6.25
CA VAL A 61 0.69 10.64 -4.97
C VAL A 61 -0.23 11.23 -3.90
N ASP A 62 -0.30 12.54 -3.79
CA ASP A 62 -1.15 13.24 -2.82
C ASP A 62 -2.63 12.92 -3.06
N SER A 63 -3.09 12.92 -4.32
CA SER A 63 -4.48 12.58 -4.65
C SER A 63 -4.82 11.14 -4.27
N VAL A 64 -3.88 10.21 -4.48
CA VAL A 64 -4.07 8.80 -4.11
C VAL A 64 -4.10 8.63 -2.60
N ASP A 65 -3.27 9.37 -1.85
CA ASP A 65 -3.26 9.33 -0.39
C ASP A 65 -4.55 9.93 0.20
N GLU A 66 -5.09 11.00 -0.38
CA GLU A 66 -6.39 11.56 -0.03
C GLU A 66 -7.53 10.56 -0.27
N GLU A 67 -7.55 9.90 -1.43
CA GLU A 67 -8.53 8.86 -1.75
C GLU A 67 -8.46 7.69 -0.76
N ARG A 68 -7.24 7.26 -0.39
CA ARG A 68 -7.03 6.20 0.62
C ARG A 68 -7.51 6.63 1.99
N ALA A 69 -7.21 7.86 2.42
CA ALA A 69 -7.67 8.39 3.69
C ALA A 69 -9.20 8.45 3.75
N ALA A 70 -9.85 8.91 2.67
CA ALA A 70 -11.30 8.93 2.54
C ALA A 70 -11.91 7.52 2.60
N PHE A 71 -11.28 6.53 1.96
CA PHE A 71 -11.69 5.13 2.04
C PHE A 71 -11.60 4.59 3.48
N ILE A 72 -10.48 4.82 4.16
CA ILE A 72 -10.29 4.38 5.55
C ILE A 72 -11.35 5.00 6.47
N LYS A 73 -11.60 6.30 6.32
CA LYS A 73 -12.64 7.01 7.08
C LYS A 73 -14.03 6.44 6.85
N THR A 74 -14.37 6.16 5.59
CA THR A 74 -15.69 5.68 5.19
C THR A 74 -15.97 4.26 5.69
N TYR A 75 -14.99 3.36 5.55
CA TYR A 75 -15.21 1.93 5.79
C TYR A 75 -14.69 1.41 7.14
N PHE A 76 -13.66 2.03 7.71
CA PHE A 76 -13.06 1.63 8.98
C PHE A 76 -13.36 2.61 10.11
N HIS A 77 -14.06 3.72 9.83
CA HIS A 77 -14.41 4.76 10.79
C HIS A 77 -13.20 5.29 11.57
N ALA A 78 -12.07 5.39 10.88
CA ALA A 78 -10.81 5.86 11.44
C ALA A 78 -10.17 6.93 10.54
N GLU A 79 -9.48 7.89 11.15
CA GLU A 79 -8.73 8.92 10.42
C GLU A 79 -7.34 8.39 10.06
N TRP A 80 -6.91 8.57 8.81
CA TRP A 80 -5.54 8.23 8.43
C TRP A 80 -4.59 9.43 8.65
N PRO A 81 -3.34 9.22 9.13
CA PRO A 81 -2.79 7.96 9.63
C PRO A 81 -3.11 7.74 11.12
N ASN A 82 -3.90 6.72 11.45
CA ASN A 82 -4.11 6.30 12.83
C ASN A 82 -3.07 5.24 13.23
N ARG A 83 -2.05 5.66 13.98
CA ARG A 83 -0.94 4.81 14.43
C ARG A 83 -1.39 3.59 15.24
N SER A 84 -2.48 3.68 16.00
CA SER A 84 -2.95 2.57 16.85
C SER A 84 -3.53 1.40 16.05
N LEU A 85 -3.82 1.59 14.77
CA LEU A 85 -4.32 0.53 13.89
C LEU A 85 -3.20 -0.36 13.32
N TYR A 86 -1.94 0.03 13.52
CA TYR A 86 -0.79 -0.68 12.99
C TYR A 86 0.05 -1.27 14.14
N HIS A 87 0.41 -2.55 14.03
CA HIS A 87 1.36 -3.16 14.95
C HIS A 87 2.80 -2.65 14.75
N ALA A 88 3.09 -2.16 13.55
CA ALA A 88 4.37 -1.54 13.20
C ALA A 88 4.19 -0.52 12.07
N MET A 89 4.95 0.57 12.13
CA MET A 89 5.16 1.51 11.03
C MET A 89 6.65 1.54 10.72
N ILE A 90 7.03 1.35 9.45
CA ILE A 90 8.44 1.23 9.03
C ILE A 90 8.74 2.32 8.01
N ASN A 91 9.84 3.05 8.22
CA ASN A 91 10.35 4.01 7.23
C ASN A 91 11.18 3.26 6.18
N THR A 92 10.81 3.40 4.91
CA THR A 92 11.49 2.74 3.79
C THR A 92 12.80 3.40 3.39
N ASP A 93 13.07 4.64 3.82
CA ASP A 93 14.34 5.35 3.58
C ASP A 93 15.53 4.66 4.27
N LEU A 94 15.26 3.73 5.20
CA LEU A 94 16.27 2.91 5.87
C LEU A 94 16.95 1.90 4.93
N GLY A 95 16.49 1.77 3.69
CA GLY A 95 17.00 0.83 2.70
C GLY A 95 16.25 -0.51 2.70
N GLU A 96 16.14 -1.10 1.52
CA GLU A 96 15.33 -2.30 1.26
C GLU A 96 15.70 -3.47 2.17
N GLU A 97 16.99 -3.83 2.25
CA GLU A 97 17.45 -4.94 3.09
C GLU A 97 17.09 -4.73 4.56
N THR A 98 17.31 -3.52 5.09
CA THR A 98 16.97 -3.16 6.47
C THR A 98 15.48 -3.32 6.75
N VAL A 99 14.63 -2.87 5.82
CA VAL A 99 13.18 -2.98 5.93
C VAL A 99 12.73 -4.44 5.88
N ILE A 100 13.29 -5.24 4.97
CA ILE A 100 13.00 -6.67 4.85
C ILE A 100 13.36 -7.39 6.14
N GLN A 101 14.56 -7.16 6.67
CA GLN A 101 15.01 -7.77 7.91
C GLN A 101 14.13 -7.36 9.10
N ALA A 102 13.68 -6.10 9.16
CA ALA A 102 12.76 -5.62 10.17
C ALA A 102 11.41 -6.36 10.12
N ILE A 103 10.87 -6.56 8.91
CA ILE A 103 9.61 -7.30 8.69
C ILE A 103 9.77 -8.77 9.08
N LEU A 104 10.81 -9.45 8.59
CA LEU A 104 11.07 -10.86 8.89
C LEU A 104 11.23 -11.10 10.40
N SER A 105 11.97 -10.22 11.07
CA SER A 105 12.14 -10.26 12.53
C SER A 105 10.82 -10.03 13.27
N PHE A 106 9.93 -9.18 12.76
CA PHE A 106 8.62 -8.93 13.36
C PHE A 106 7.69 -10.15 13.23
N ILE A 107 7.66 -10.79 12.05
CA ILE A 107 6.87 -12.01 11.80
C ILE A 107 7.32 -13.14 12.73
N GLN A 108 8.62 -13.42 12.79
CA GLN A 108 9.17 -14.50 13.62
C GLN A 108 8.80 -14.34 15.10
N ARG A 109 8.87 -13.11 15.63
CA ARG A 109 8.53 -12.82 17.04
C ARG A 109 7.04 -12.94 17.33
N THR A 110 6.20 -12.52 16.39
CA THR A 110 4.74 -12.66 16.54
C THR A 110 4.34 -14.13 16.52
N SER A 111 4.89 -14.93 15.59
CA SER A 111 4.63 -16.38 15.51
C SER A 111 5.11 -17.13 16.76
N ALA A 112 6.28 -16.77 17.31
CA ALA A 112 6.80 -17.38 18.54
C ALA A 112 5.94 -17.03 19.76
N THR A 113 5.38 -15.83 19.82
CA THR A 113 4.48 -15.39 20.90
C THR A 113 3.16 -16.16 20.88
N GLN A 114 2.65 -16.46 19.68
CA GLN A 114 1.40 -17.23 19.49
C GLN A 114 1.53 -18.70 19.92
N ILE A 115 2.67 -19.35 19.65
CA ILE A 115 2.95 -20.74 20.06
C ILE A 115 3.12 -20.86 21.58
N ALA A 116 3.60 -19.82 22.26
CA ALA A 116 3.78 -19.83 23.71
C ALA A 116 2.48 -19.55 24.49
N SER A 117 1.42 -19.11 23.81
CA SER A 117 0.11 -18.82 24.40
C SER A 117 -0.95 -19.90 24.15
N ASP A 118 -0.62 -20.93 23.38
CA ASP A 118 -1.41 -22.15 23.15
C ASP A 118 -0.90 -23.31 24.02
#